data_AF-A0A9P5TWU9-F1
#
_entry.id   AF-A0A9P5TWU9-F1
#
_cell.length_a   1.000
_cell.length_b   1.000
_cell.length_c   1.000
_cell.angle_alpha   90.00
_cell.angle_beta   90.00
_cell.angle_gamma   90.00
#
_symmetry.space_group_name_H-M   'P 1'
#
loop_
_entity.id
_entity.type
_entity.pdbx_description
1 polymer ?
#
loop_
_entity_poly.entity_id
_entity_poly.type
_entity_poly.pdbx_seq_one_letter_code
_entity_poly.pdbx_strand_id
1 'polypeptide(L)'
;IVQLLLEHKADVNAQGGKYGSALQAASLMGHKEIVQLLLEHKADVNAQGGEYGNALQAASWRGHNDIVQLLLEHKADVNAQGGKYENALQGAFWMGNKDIVQLLLEHKADVNAQWAKYGNALQAAS
;
A
#
# COMPACT_ATOMS: atom_id res chain seq x y z
N ILE A 1 -6.27 -20.48 -7.32
CA ILE A 1 -6.16 -19.94 -8.71
C ILE A 1 -4.92 -19.06 -8.90
N VAL A 2 -4.64 -18.08 -8.02
CA VAL A 2 -3.44 -17.23 -8.14
C VAL A 2 -2.16 -18.06 -8.20
N GLN A 3 -1.98 -19.00 -7.26
CA GLN A 3 -0.84 -19.92 -7.26
C GLN A 3 -0.70 -20.68 -8.59
N LEU A 4 -1.79 -21.27 -9.08
CA LEU A 4 -1.80 -22.01 -10.35
C LEU A 4 -1.35 -21.13 -11.53
N LEU A 5 -1.76 -19.87 -11.59
CA LEU A 5 -1.36 -18.94 -12.65
C LEU A 5 0.14 -18.62 -12.57
N LEU A 6 0.66 -18.40 -11.36
CA LEU A 6 2.09 -18.16 -11.13
C LEU A 6 2.94 -19.39 -11.50
N GLU A 7 2.48 -20.59 -11.15
CA GLU A 7 3.10 -21.86 -11.55
C GLU A 7 3.14 -22.03 -13.08
N HIS A 8 2.17 -21.43 -13.80
CA HIS A 8 2.13 -21.38 -15.26
C HIS A 8 2.80 -20.11 -15.85
N LYS A 9 3.72 -19.49 -15.11
CA LYS A 9 4.56 -18.36 -15.54
C LYS A 9 3.79 -17.09 -15.88
N ALA A 10 2.63 -16.86 -15.26
CA ALA A 10 2.02 -15.54 -15.29
C ALA A 10 3.01 -14.50 -14.74
N ASP A 11 3.12 -13.36 -15.41
CA ASP A 11 3.96 -12.26 -14.94
C ASP A 11 3.35 -11.66 -13.67
N VAL A 12 4.01 -11.89 -12.52
CA VAL A 12 3.59 -11.39 -11.21
C VAL A 12 3.52 -9.85 -11.15
N ASN A 13 4.30 -9.18 -12.02
CA ASN A 13 4.40 -7.73 -12.09
C ASN A 13 3.59 -7.13 -13.24
N ALA A 14 2.75 -7.91 -13.92
CA ALA A 14 1.86 -7.39 -14.93
C ALA A 14 1.01 -6.24 -14.36
N GLN A 15 1.07 -5.09 -15.04
CA GLN A 15 0.31 -3.90 -14.67
C GLN A 15 -0.83 -3.64 -15.66
N GLY A 16 -1.99 -3.24 -15.15
CA GLY A 16 -3.13 -2.86 -15.95
C GLY A 16 -4.42 -2.62 -15.16
N GLY A 17 -5.39 -2.00 -15.83
CA GLY A 17 -6.71 -1.76 -15.26
C GLY A 17 -6.73 -0.78 -14.08
N LYS A 18 -7.82 -0.83 -13.30
CA LYS A 18 -8.10 0.12 -12.22
C LYS A 18 -7.09 0.06 -11.07
N TYR A 19 -6.57 -1.12 -10.77
CA TYR A 19 -5.79 -1.38 -9.55
C TYR A 19 -4.27 -1.32 -9.75
N GLY A 20 -3.77 -1.36 -10.99
CA GLY A 20 -2.33 -1.47 -11.26
C GLY A 20 -1.91 -2.94 -11.35
N SER A 21 -1.35 -3.50 -10.30
CA SER A 21 -0.84 -4.89 -10.22
C SER A 21 -1.75 -5.80 -9.40
N ALA A 22 -1.46 -7.10 -9.45
CA ALA A 22 -2.10 -8.08 -8.56
C ALA A 22 -1.83 -7.78 -7.08
N LEU A 23 -0.63 -7.28 -6.74
CA LEU A 23 -0.26 -6.95 -5.37
C LEU A 23 -1.08 -5.75 -4.86
N GLN A 24 -1.21 -4.69 -5.67
CA GLN A 24 -2.04 -3.54 -5.35
C GLN A 24 -3.52 -3.93 -5.15
N ALA A 25 -4.06 -4.80 -6.02
CA ALA A 25 -5.43 -5.29 -5.89
C ALA A 25 -5.65 -6.15 -4.63
N ALA A 26 -4.75 -7.10 -4.35
CA ALA A 26 -4.82 -7.95 -3.16
C ALA A 26 -4.72 -7.14 -1.86
N SER A 27 -3.81 -6.15 -1.83
CA SER A 27 -3.64 -5.24 -0.71
C SER A 27 -4.86 -4.36 -0.47
N LEU A 28 -5.52 -3.87 -1.52
CA LEU A 28 -6.77 -3.12 -1.38
C LEU A 28 -7.92 -3.98 -0.83
N MET A 29 -8.00 -5.24 -1.29
CA MET A 29 -9.09 -6.16 -0.96
C MET A 29 -8.91 -6.89 0.39
N GLY A 30 -7.76 -6.76 1.03
CA GLY A 30 -7.48 -7.40 2.32
C GLY A 30 -7.11 -8.88 2.21
N HIS A 31 -6.61 -9.32 1.06
CA HIS A 31 -6.27 -10.73 0.83
C HIS A 31 -4.83 -11.04 1.25
N LYS A 32 -4.58 -11.10 2.56
CA LYS A 32 -3.24 -11.25 3.13
C LYS A 32 -2.47 -12.44 2.55
N GLU A 33 -3.11 -13.62 2.44
CA GLU A 33 -2.46 -14.82 1.92
C GLU A 33 -2.04 -14.65 0.45
N ILE A 34 -2.82 -13.89 -0.33
CA ILE A 34 -2.48 -13.56 -1.72
C ILE A 34 -1.33 -12.55 -1.76
N VAL A 35 -1.34 -11.53 -0.90
CA VAL A 35 -0.23 -10.56 -0.78
C VAL A 35 1.08 -11.30 -0.47
N GLN A 36 1.05 -12.19 0.52
CA GLN A 36 2.22 -13.00 0.90
C GLN A 36 2.71 -13.85 -0.28
N LEU A 37 1.81 -14.60 -0.93
CA LEU A 37 2.14 -15.43 -2.08
C LEU A 37 2.78 -14.63 -3.23
N LEU A 38 2.27 -13.43 -3.51
CA LEU A 38 2.80 -12.55 -4.56
C LEU A 38 4.20 -12.03 -4.22
N LEU A 39 4.43 -11.64 -2.96
CA LEU A 39 5.74 -11.20 -2.49
C LEU A 39 6.78 -12.34 -2.53
N GLU A 40 6.38 -13.56 -2.15
CA GLU A 40 7.21 -14.77 -2.29
C GLU A 40 7.59 -15.05 -3.76
N HIS A 41 6.72 -14.67 -4.70
CA HIS A 41 6.97 -14.74 -6.14
C HIS A 41 7.66 -13.49 -6.72
N LYS A 42 8.23 -12.63 -5.86
CA LYS A 42 8.97 -11.41 -6.23
C LYS A 42 8.12 -10.35 -6.94
N ALA A 43 6.88 -10.19 -6.52
CA ALA A 43 6.11 -8.99 -6.84
C ALA A 43 6.88 -7.74 -6.40
N ASP A 44 6.91 -6.72 -7.26
CA ASP A 44 7.47 -5.42 -6.93
C ASP A 44 6.57 -4.72 -5.91
N VAL A 45 7.02 -4.72 -4.66
CA VAL A 45 6.34 -4.11 -3.51
C VAL A 45 6.09 -2.61 -3.72
N ASN A 46 6.92 -1.95 -4.53
CA ASN A 46 6.88 -0.52 -4.78
C ASN A 46 6.27 -0.15 -6.14
N ALA A 47 5.71 -1.14 -6.85
CA ALA A 47 5.03 -0.91 -8.12
C ALA A 47 3.97 0.19 -7.96
N GLN A 48 4.11 1.24 -8.76
CA GLN A 48 3.16 2.35 -8.82
C GLN A 48 2.18 2.15 -9.97
N GLY A 49 0.93 2.58 -9.78
CA GLY A 49 -0.10 2.53 -10.81
C GLY A 49 -1.51 2.49 -10.24
N GLY A 50 -2.50 2.47 -11.13
CA GLY A 50 -3.91 2.43 -10.74
C GLY A 50 -4.38 3.68 -9.98
N GLU A 51 -5.63 3.64 -9.50
CA GLU A 51 -6.23 4.75 -8.76
C GLU A 51 -5.65 4.90 -7.33
N TYR A 52 -5.18 3.79 -6.75
CA TYR A 52 -4.82 3.70 -5.33
C TYR A 52 -3.32 3.86 -5.04
N GLY A 53 -2.50 4.09 -6.08
CA GLY A 53 -1.06 4.10 -5.93
C GLY A 53 -0.53 2.69 -5.62
N ASN A 54 0.58 2.54 -4.90
CA ASN A 54 1.17 1.25 -4.58
C ASN A 54 0.36 0.41 -3.56
N ALA A 55 0.85 -0.80 -3.31
CA ALA A 55 0.24 -1.76 -2.40
C ALA A 55 0.12 -1.23 -0.96
N LEU A 56 1.13 -0.49 -0.49
CA LEU A 56 1.14 0.07 0.87
C LEU A 56 0.06 1.15 1.02
N GLN A 57 -0.01 2.09 0.08
CA GLN A 57 -1.05 3.13 0.03
C GLN A 57 -2.45 2.52 -0.01
N ALA A 58 -2.66 1.49 -0.84
CA ALA A 58 -3.94 0.78 -0.95
C ALA A 58 -4.35 0.08 0.37
N ALA A 59 -3.42 -0.62 1.03
CA ALA A 59 -3.68 -1.29 2.30
C ALA A 59 -3.93 -0.29 3.44
N SER A 60 -3.14 0.78 3.51
CA SER A 60 -3.31 1.85 4.51
C SER A 60 -4.64 2.56 4.38
N TRP A 61 -5.08 2.86 3.15
CA TRP A 61 -6.40 3.44 2.89
C TRP A 61 -7.56 2.51 3.29
N ARG A 62 -7.39 1.19 3.24
CA ARG A 62 -8.45 0.24 3.59
C ARG A 62 -8.41 -0.26 5.02
N GLY A 63 -7.38 0.13 5.78
CA GLY A 63 -7.25 -0.22 7.19
C GLY A 63 -6.74 -1.64 7.43
N HIS A 64 -6.02 -2.24 6.48
CA HIS A 64 -5.52 -3.61 6.60
C HIS A 64 -4.16 -3.66 7.31
N ASN A 65 -4.17 -3.58 8.65
CA ASN A 65 -2.97 -3.45 9.48
C ASN A 65 -1.91 -4.54 9.21
N ASP A 66 -2.36 -5.79 9.07
CA ASP A 66 -1.51 -6.95 8.84
C ASP A 66 -0.83 -6.95 7.46
N ILE A 67 -1.52 -6.45 6.43
CA ILE A 67 -0.95 -6.27 5.09
C ILE A 67 0.03 -5.09 5.10
N VAL A 68 -0.28 -3.97 5.77
CA VAL A 68 0.65 -2.86 5.91
C VAL A 68 1.95 -3.34 6.55
N GLN A 69 1.86 -4.09 7.64
CA GLN A 69 3.04 -4.66 8.31
C GLN A 69 3.84 -5.55 7.37
N LEU A 70 3.16 -6.49 6.69
CA LEU A 70 3.80 -7.42 5.76
C LEU A 70 4.54 -6.69 4.62
N LEU A 71 3.94 -5.64 4.06
CA LEU A 71 4.54 -4.85 2.98
C LEU A 71 5.78 -4.06 3.47
N LEU A 72 5.72 -3.49 4.68
CA LEU A 72 6.86 -2.80 5.29
C LEU A 72 8.02 -3.76 5.59
N GLU A 73 7.73 -4.97 6.09
CA GLU A 73 8.72 -6.04 6.27
C GLU A 73 9.38 -6.43 4.93
N HIS A 74 8.66 -6.30 3.82
CA HIS A 74 9.17 -6.50 2.46
C HIS A 74 9.76 -5.23 1.82
N LYS A 75 10.10 -4.21 2.63
CA LYS A 75 10.76 -2.98 2.20
C LYS A 75 9.93 -2.11 1.25
N ALA A 76 8.62 -2.08 1.45
CA ALA A 76 7.79 -1.03 0.86
C ALA A 76 8.34 0.36 1.24
N ASP A 77 8.41 1.25 0.26
CA ASP A 77 8.75 2.65 0.49
C ASP A 77 7.59 3.32 1.22
N VAL A 78 7.80 3.52 2.53
CA VAL A 78 6.85 4.15 3.45
C VAL A 78 6.46 5.56 3.03
N ASN A 79 7.35 6.26 2.31
CA ASN A 79 7.17 7.65 1.88
C ASN A 79 6.80 7.77 0.41
N ALA A 80 6.47 6.65 -0.25
CA ALA A 80 6.05 6.65 -1.64
C ALA A 80 4.89 7.62 -1.86
N GLN A 81 5.00 8.40 -2.92
CA GLN A 81 3.99 9.35 -3.36
C GLN A 81 3.29 8.85 -4.62
N GLY A 82 1.96 8.91 -4.67
CA GLY A 82 1.18 8.52 -5.82
C GLY A 82 -0.28 8.19 -5.52
N GLY A 83 -1.05 8.00 -6.60
CA GLY A 83 -2.48 7.70 -6.53
C GLY A 83 -3.31 8.83 -5.95
N LYS A 84 -4.59 8.52 -5.68
CA LYS A 84 -5.57 9.48 -5.13
C LYS A 84 -5.29 9.93 -3.70
N TYR A 85 -4.48 9.18 -2.96
CA TYR A 85 -4.29 9.34 -1.52
C TYR A 85 -2.90 9.87 -1.15
N GLU A 86 -2.11 10.25 -2.16
CA GLU A 86 -0.76 10.78 -2.09
C GLU A 86 0.24 9.85 -1.39
N ASN A 87 0.10 9.52 -0.10
CA ASN A 87 0.95 8.56 0.60
C ASN A 87 0.18 7.68 1.60
N ALA A 88 0.86 6.65 2.12
CA ALA A 88 0.28 5.68 3.04
C ALA A 88 -0.18 6.31 4.36
N LEU A 89 0.59 7.28 4.88
CA LEU A 89 0.27 7.98 6.13
C LEU A 89 -1.03 8.77 6.02
N GLN A 90 -1.22 9.49 4.91
CA GLN A 90 -2.45 10.22 4.64
C GLN A 90 -3.64 9.27 4.48
N GLY A 91 -3.47 8.15 3.77
CA GLY A 91 -4.50 7.12 3.64
C GLY A 91 -4.98 6.58 4.99
N ALA A 92 -4.05 6.26 5.89
CA ALA A 92 -4.35 5.79 7.24
C ALA A 92 -5.03 6.87 8.10
N PHE A 93 -4.58 8.11 7.98
CA PHE A 93 -5.12 9.25 8.70
C PHE A 93 -6.59 9.50 8.37
N TRP A 94 -6.97 9.50 7.09
CA TRP A 94 -8.36 9.70 6.66
C TRP A 94 -9.33 8.64 7.18
N MET A 95 -8.83 7.42 7.40
CA MET A 95 -9.62 6.34 7.97
C MET A 95 -9.63 6.34 9.50
N GLY A 96 -8.86 7.23 10.15
CA GLY A 96 -8.71 7.28 11.59
C GLY A 96 -8.00 6.05 12.17
N ASN A 97 -7.23 5.31 11.36
CA ASN A 97 -6.59 4.07 11.79
C ASN A 97 -5.25 4.37 12.50
N LYS A 98 -5.34 4.54 13.82
CA LYS A 98 -4.20 4.87 14.69
C LYS A 98 -3.08 3.83 14.64
N ASP A 99 -3.43 2.55 14.54
CA ASP A 99 -2.45 1.46 14.52
C ASP A 99 -1.58 1.53 13.26
N ILE A 100 -2.19 1.79 12.10
CA ILE A 100 -1.43 1.97 10.85
C ILE A 100 -0.59 3.23 10.90
N VAL A 101 -1.13 4.34 11.43
CA VAL A 101 -0.34 5.58 11.61
C VAL A 101 0.89 5.29 12.47
N GLN A 102 0.74 4.61 13.59
CA GLN A 102 1.85 4.25 14.46
C GLN A 102 2.87 3.37 13.73
N LEU A 103 2.41 2.32 13.04
CA LEU A 103 3.25 1.39 12.31
C LEU A 103 4.07 2.08 11.20
N LEU A 104 3.45 3.01 10.46
CA LEU A 104 4.13 3.80 9.44
C LEU A 104 5.20 4.73 10.06
N LEU A 105 4.89 5.37 11.19
CA LEU A 105 5.85 6.22 11.90
C LEU A 105 7.04 5.43 12.46
N GLU A 106 6.80 4.22 12.98
CA GLU A 106 7.87 3.29 13.40
C GLU A 106 8.81 2.92 12.23
N HIS A 107 8.26 2.92 11.00
CA HIS A 107 9.01 2.69 9.76
C HIS A 107 9.54 3.98 9.11
N LYS A 108 9.54 5.12 9.84
CA LYS A 108 10.08 6.42 9.41
C LYS A 108 9.27 7.10 8.29
N ALA A 109 7.95 6.96 8.32
CA ALA A 109 7.07 7.84 7.56
C ALA A 109 7.35 9.31 7.90
N ASP A 110 7.40 10.16 6.88
CA ASP A 110 7.54 11.59 7.05
C ASP A 110 6.23 12.19 7.56
N VAL A 111 6.18 12.49 8.86
CA VAL A 111 5.05 13.12 9.53
C VAL A 111 4.71 14.51 8.98
N ASN A 112 5.66 15.16 8.31
CA ASN A 112 5.51 16.51 7.74
C ASN A 112 5.20 16.50 6.24
N ALA A 113 5.00 15.31 5.64
CA ALA A 113 4.64 15.18 4.24
C ALA A 113 3.44 16.09 3.93
N GLN A 114 3.60 16.94 2.91
CA GLN A 114 2.58 17.91 2.52
C GLN A 114 1.50 17.20 1.70
N TRP A 115 0.25 17.46 2.06
CA TRP A 115 -0.94 16.98 1.39
C TRP A 115 -1.56 18.12 0.58
N ALA A 116 -1.95 17.84 -0.67
CA ALA A 116 -2.34 18.87 -1.63
C ALA A 116 -3.48 19.79 -1.14
N LYS A 117 -4.38 19.28 -0.29
CA LYS A 117 -5.56 20.02 0.18
C LYS A 117 -5.48 20.55 1.61
N TYR A 118 -4.70 19.92 2.49
CA TYR A 118 -4.76 20.20 3.95
C TYR A 118 -3.40 20.50 4.57
N GLY A 119 -2.32 20.56 3.78
CA GLY A 119 -0.96 20.67 4.33
C GLY A 119 -0.57 19.35 4.97
N ASN A 120 0.09 19.33 6.13
CA ASN A 120 0.51 18.08 6.78
C ASN A 120 -0.57 17.45 7.69
N ALA A 121 -0.25 16.30 8.27
CA ALA A 121 -1.14 15.57 9.17
C ALA A 121 -1.62 16.38 10.37
N LEU A 122 -0.75 17.22 10.94
CA LEU A 122 -1.10 18.07 12.08
C LEU A 122 -2.08 19.17 11.68
N GLN A 123 -1.87 19.79 10.52
CA GLN A 123 -2.76 20.82 9.98
C GLN A 123 -4.14 20.25 9.63
N ALA A 124 -4.21 19.01 9.14
CA ALA A 124 -5.46 18.34 8.82
C ALA A 124 -6.24 17.83 10.06
N ALA A 125 -5.58 17.70 11.21
CA ALA A 125 -6.19 17.23 12.46
C ALA A 125 -6.78 18.35 13.33
N SER A 126 -6.54 19.61 12.96
CA SER A 126 -6.98 20.83 13.66
C SER A 126 -8.33 21.32 13.14
#